data_AF-A0A965QW21-F1
#
_entry.id   AF-A0A965QW21-F1
#
_cell.length_a   1.000
_cell.length_b   1.000
_cell.length_c   1.000
_cell.angle_alpha   90.00
_cell.angle_beta   90.00
_cell.angle_gamma   90.00
#
_symmetry.space_group_name_H-M   'P 1'
#
loop_
_entity.id
_entity.type
_entity.pdbx_description
1 polymer ?
#
loop_
_entity_poly.entity_id
_entity_poly.type
_entity_poly.pdbx_seq_one_letter_code
_entity_poly.pdbx_strand_id
1 'polypeptide(L)'
;LAVGAATGTLPRAREVVARLRARAASVSCRVQALRLPRPGVAVIEWLDPPMAAGNWVPELVRLAGGDDVLGKAGVHSHWITWDDVAAADPDVVILSPCGFTLDRVVAESAAPALRGRLDSLRAARSGRLFAVDGHHLLNRPGPRLLDSLEVLAEILHPGRFSFAATERFACRL
;
A
#
# COMPACT_ATOMS: atom_id res chain seq x y z
N LEU A 1 1.70 16.53 -16.96
CA LEU A 1 1.03 17.31 -18.04
C LEU A 1 1.46 16.89 -19.44
N ALA A 2 2.63 16.26 -19.63
CA ALA A 2 3.15 15.84 -20.95
C ALA A 2 2.14 15.04 -21.79
N VAL A 3 1.45 14.04 -21.22
CA VAL A 3 0.42 13.26 -21.93
C VAL A 3 -0.67 14.17 -22.51
N GLY A 4 -1.20 15.10 -21.72
CA GLY A 4 -2.22 16.03 -22.19
C GLY A 4 -1.73 17.00 -23.27
N ALA A 5 -0.44 17.37 -23.25
CA ALA A 5 0.14 18.16 -24.33
C ALA A 5 0.25 17.32 -25.62
N ALA A 6 0.74 16.08 -25.52
CA ALA A 6 0.90 15.17 -26.64
C ALA A 6 -0.45 14.79 -27.29
N THR A 7 -1.54 14.74 -26.52
CA THR A 7 -2.87 14.39 -27.03
C THR A 7 -3.77 15.60 -27.31
N GLY A 8 -3.28 16.83 -27.18
CA GLY A 8 -4.09 18.05 -27.40
C GLY A 8 -5.20 18.28 -26.36
N THR A 9 -5.10 17.68 -25.17
CA THR A 9 -6.12 17.74 -24.10
C THR A 9 -5.60 18.43 -22.83
N LEU A 10 -4.72 19.43 -22.98
CA LEU A 10 -4.04 20.10 -21.87
C LEU A 10 -4.99 20.67 -20.80
N PRO A 11 -6.13 21.33 -21.12
CA PRO A 11 -7.08 21.78 -20.10
C PRO A 11 -7.57 20.63 -19.22
N ARG A 12 -7.97 19.51 -19.84
CA ARG A 12 -8.43 18.32 -19.11
C ARG A 12 -7.31 17.71 -18.26
N ALA A 13 -6.09 17.67 -18.75
CA ALA A 13 -4.95 17.18 -17.99
C ALA A 13 -4.67 18.03 -16.74
N ARG A 14 -4.82 19.36 -16.82
CA ARG A 14 -4.69 20.26 -15.66
C ARG A 14 -5.77 19.99 -14.62
N GLU A 15 -7.02 19.83 -15.03
CA GLU A 15 -8.13 19.47 -14.12
C GLU A 15 -7.87 18.15 -13.39
N VAL A 16 -7.45 17.11 -14.13
CA VAL A 16 -7.17 15.79 -13.55
C VAL A 16 -6.02 15.90 -12.55
N VAL A 17 -4.91 16.55 -12.91
CA VAL A 17 -3.76 16.72 -12.02
C VAL A 17 -4.14 17.52 -10.76
N ALA A 18 -4.91 18.60 -10.91
CA ALA A 18 -5.37 19.40 -9.78
C ALA A 18 -6.24 18.57 -8.82
N ARG A 19 -7.19 17.80 -9.35
CA ARG A 19 -8.04 16.91 -8.55
C ARG A 19 -7.24 15.84 -7.81
N LEU A 20 -6.27 15.20 -8.48
CA LEU A 20 -5.42 14.19 -7.86
C LEU A 20 -4.56 14.78 -6.74
N ARG A 21 -3.97 15.97 -6.95
CA ARG A 21 -3.21 16.69 -5.91
C ARG A 21 -4.09 17.06 -4.72
N ALA A 22 -5.31 17.55 -4.96
CA ALA A 22 -6.26 17.87 -3.91
C ALA A 22 -6.66 16.63 -3.07
N ARG A 23 -6.87 15.47 -3.73
CA ARG A 23 -7.12 14.20 -3.03
C ARG A 23 -5.94 13.80 -2.14
N ALA A 24 -4.71 13.82 -2.66
CA ALA A 24 -3.51 13.51 -1.87
C ALA A 24 -3.36 14.43 -0.66
N ALA A 25 -3.51 15.74 -0.87
CA ALA A 25 -3.43 16.73 0.20
C ALA A 25 -4.51 16.51 1.26
N SER A 26 -5.75 16.23 0.85
CA SER A 26 -6.85 15.94 1.78
C SER A 26 -6.54 14.75 2.68
N VAL A 27 -6.08 13.63 2.13
CA VAL A 27 -5.70 12.45 2.91
C VAL A 27 -4.54 12.78 3.86
N SER A 28 -3.46 13.37 3.34
CA SER A 28 -2.27 13.70 4.14
C SER A 28 -2.58 14.67 5.28
N CYS A 29 -3.36 15.73 5.04
CA CYS A 29 -3.78 16.67 6.07
C CYS A 29 -4.64 16.00 7.15
N ARG A 30 -5.59 15.14 6.76
CA ARG A 30 -6.44 14.40 7.71
C ARG A 30 -5.61 13.45 8.57
N VAL A 31 -4.68 12.72 7.98
CA VAL A 31 -3.73 11.84 8.69
C VAL A 31 -2.89 12.65 9.68
N GLN A 32 -2.31 13.77 9.26
CA GLN A 32 -1.50 14.62 10.13
C GLN A 32 -2.31 15.18 11.31
N ALA A 33 -3.57 15.55 11.08
CA ALA A 33 -4.46 16.06 12.12
C ALA A 33 -4.77 15.05 13.22
N LEU A 34 -4.63 13.74 12.97
CA LEU A 34 -4.81 12.70 14.00
C LEU A 34 -3.72 12.73 15.08
N ARG A 35 -2.54 13.28 14.79
CA ARG A 35 -1.38 13.35 15.69
C ARG A 35 -1.01 11.99 16.33
N LEU A 36 -1.16 10.90 15.56
CA LEU A 36 -0.82 9.55 16.00
C LEU A 36 0.64 9.22 15.67
N PRO A 37 1.30 8.34 16.44
CA PRO A 37 2.56 7.74 16.05
C PRO A 37 2.44 7.01 14.71
N ARG A 38 3.53 6.96 13.95
CA ARG A 38 3.58 6.23 12.70
C ARG A 38 3.89 4.75 12.96
N PRO A 39 3.01 3.81 12.58
CA PRO A 39 3.33 2.39 12.66
C PRO A 39 4.42 2.04 11.65
N GLY A 40 5.26 1.06 12.00
CA GLY A 40 6.15 0.40 11.04
C GLY A 40 5.33 -0.47 10.09
N VAL A 41 5.56 -0.33 8.78
CA VAL A 41 4.78 -0.99 7.73
C VAL A 41 5.73 -1.78 6.82
N ALA A 42 5.35 -3.01 6.50
CA ALA A 42 5.96 -3.79 5.41
C ALA A 42 4.93 -3.98 4.29
N VAL A 43 5.28 -3.55 3.08
CA VAL A 43 4.48 -3.82 1.87
C VAL A 43 5.21 -4.83 1.01
N ILE A 44 4.58 -5.99 0.81
CA ILE A 44 5.15 -7.15 0.10
C ILE A 44 4.50 -7.25 -1.28
N GLU A 45 5.25 -6.97 -2.34
CA GLU A 45 4.75 -6.93 -3.74
C GLU A 45 5.05 -8.19 -4.56
N TRP A 46 5.68 -9.18 -3.93
CA TRP A 46 5.84 -10.54 -4.43
C TRP A 46 6.02 -11.49 -3.25
N LEU A 47 5.46 -12.69 -3.30
CA LEU A 47 5.35 -13.56 -2.12
C LEU A 47 6.48 -14.60 -2.00
N ASP A 48 7.00 -15.10 -3.12
CA ASP A 48 8.02 -16.16 -3.12
C ASP A 48 9.01 -16.07 -4.31
N PRO A 49 10.31 -15.84 -4.05
CA PRO A 49 10.83 -15.28 -2.79
C PRO A 49 10.23 -13.88 -2.52
N PRO A 50 10.11 -13.40 -1.28
CA PRO A 50 9.41 -12.15 -1.04
C PRO A 50 10.16 -10.93 -1.60
N MET A 51 9.41 -9.94 -2.08
CA MET A 51 9.95 -8.61 -2.44
C MET A 51 9.32 -7.50 -1.61
N ALA A 52 10.16 -6.65 -1.04
CA ALA A 52 9.74 -5.39 -0.45
C ALA A 52 9.41 -4.37 -1.54
N ALA A 53 8.25 -3.73 -1.43
CA ALA A 53 7.82 -2.73 -2.40
C ALA A 53 8.69 -1.46 -2.32
N GLY A 54 9.17 -1.02 -3.47
CA GLY A 54 9.96 0.20 -3.61
C GLY A 54 9.23 1.28 -4.40
N ASN A 55 9.98 2.03 -5.19
CA ASN A 55 9.51 3.10 -6.06
C ASN A 55 8.75 4.17 -5.28
N TRP A 56 7.46 4.37 -5.59
CA TRP A 56 6.58 5.33 -4.92
C TRP A 56 5.89 4.75 -3.68
N VAL A 57 5.92 3.43 -3.46
CA VAL A 57 5.14 2.79 -2.39
C VAL A 57 5.55 3.29 -0.99
N PRO A 58 6.85 3.39 -0.64
CA PRO A 58 7.27 3.96 0.64
C PRO A 58 6.86 5.42 0.83
N GLU A 59 6.70 6.19 -0.26
CA GLU A 59 6.17 7.55 -0.19
C GLU A 59 4.67 7.57 0.09
N LEU A 60 3.90 6.67 -0.53
CA LEU A 60 2.48 6.52 -0.22
C LEU A 60 2.25 6.09 1.24
N VAL A 61 3.05 5.15 1.75
CA VAL A 61 3.01 4.72 3.16
C VAL A 61 3.24 5.93 4.09
N ARG A 62 4.23 6.78 3.76
CA ARG A 62 4.51 7.99 4.53
C ARG A 62 3.37 9.00 4.50
N LEU A 63 2.77 9.21 3.33
CA LEU A 63 1.61 10.11 3.17
C LEU A 63 0.36 9.57 3.90
N ALA A 64 0.23 8.24 3.98
CA ALA A 64 -0.79 7.55 4.77
C ALA A 64 -0.48 7.55 6.28
N GLY A 65 0.69 8.04 6.70
CA GLY A 65 1.07 8.19 8.11
C GLY A 65 1.66 6.93 8.75
N GLY A 66 2.28 6.04 7.96
CA GLY A 66 3.16 5.00 8.44
C GLY A 66 4.61 5.26 8.05
N ASP A 67 5.53 4.40 8.48
CA ASP A 67 6.91 4.38 8.00
C ASP A 67 7.22 3.00 7.43
N ASP A 68 7.66 2.95 6.16
CA ASP A 68 8.04 1.69 5.51
C ASP A 68 9.38 1.20 6.08
N VAL A 69 9.39 -0.01 6.65
CA VAL A 69 10.56 -0.55 7.36
C VAL A 69 11.44 -1.44 6.49
N LEU A 70 10.99 -1.77 5.27
CA LEU A 70 11.74 -2.63 4.33
C LEU A 70 12.02 -1.92 3.01
N GLY A 71 11.13 -1.04 2.56
CA GLY A 71 11.26 -0.26 1.33
C GLY A 71 11.94 1.09 1.52
N LYS A 72 12.45 1.66 0.42
CA LYS A 72 13.00 3.02 0.38
C LYS A 72 12.43 3.81 -0.80
N ALA A 73 11.95 5.03 -0.52
CA ALA A 73 11.34 5.87 -1.55
C ALA A 73 12.32 6.18 -2.69
N GLY A 74 11.84 6.06 -3.93
CA GLY A 74 12.62 6.26 -5.15
C GLY A 74 13.62 5.14 -5.47
N VAL A 75 13.77 4.12 -4.60
CA VAL A 75 14.61 2.96 -4.83
C VAL A 75 13.75 1.81 -5.33
N HIS A 76 14.24 1.04 -6.30
CA HIS A 76 13.49 -0.09 -6.85
C HIS A 76 13.13 -1.10 -5.74
N SER A 77 12.03 -1.78 -5.94
CA SER A 77 11.68 -2.97 -5.15
C SER A 77 12.81 -3.98 -5.22
N HIS A 78 13.02 -4.71 -4.13
CA HIS A 78 14.13 -5.64 -4.00
C HIS A 78 13.71 -6.91 -3.28
N TRP A 79 14.41 -8.00 -3.61
CA TRP A 79 14.23 -9.29 -2.97
C TRP A 79 14.71 -9.24 -1.53
N ILE A 80 13.92 -9.84 -0.65
CA ILE A 80 14.19 -10.03 0.77
C ILE A 80 13.88 -11.49 1.11
N THR A 81 14.06 -11.85 2.38
CA THR A 81 13.60 -13.12 2.95
C THR A 81 12.44 -12.88 3.90
N TRP A 82 11.68 -13.92 4.21
CA TRP A 82 10.66 -13.84 5.27
C TRP A 82 11.29 -13.67 6.66
N ASP A 83 12.54 -14.06 6.83
CA ASP A 83 13.31 -13.80 8.06
C ASP A 83 13.64 -12.31 8.19
N ASP A 84 13.90 -11.59 7.09
CA ASP A 84 14.05 -10.13 7.12
C ASP A 84 12.75 -9.43 7.56
N VAL A 85 11.60 -9.92 7.08
CA VAL A 85 10.28 -9.41 7.52
C VAL A 85 10.06 -9.66 9.01
N ALA A 86 10.41 -10.86 9.49
CA ALA A 86 10.31 -11.22 10.90
C ALA A 86 11.27 -10.40 11.77
N ALA A 87 12.50 -10.16 11.31
CA ALA A 87 13.50 -9.36 12.02
C ALA A 87 13.12 -7.88 12.11
N ALA A 88 12.46 -7.33 11.08
CA ALA A 88 11.92 -5.98 11.11
C ALA A 88 10.69 -5.82 12.03
N ASP A 89 9.99 -6.92 12.33
CA ASP A 89 8.79 -7.02 13.17
C ASP A 89 7.77 -5.85 13.00
N PRO A 90 7.27 -5.62 11.76
CA PRO A 90 6.41 -4.47 11.47
C PRO A 90 5.06 -4.54 12.21
N ASP A 91 4.52 -3.37 12.54
CA ASP A 91 3.19 -3.23 13.14
C ASP A 91 2.06 -3.56 12.15
N VAL A 92 2.32 -3.39 10.84
CA VAL A 92 1.38 -3.69 9.75
C VAL A 92 2.09 -4.40 8.61
N VAL A 93 1.49 -5.48 8.12
CA VAL A 93 1.95 -6.19 6.92
C VAL A 93 0.87 -6.13 5.87
N ILE A 94 1.24 -5.69 4.67
CA ILE A 94 0.34 -5.55 3.52
C ILE A 94 0.89 -6.41 2.39
N LEU A 95 0.14 -7.45 2.03
CA LEU A 95 0.42 -8.28 0.87
C LEU A 95 -0.26 -7.66 -0.35
N SER A 96 0.51 -7.25 -1.36
CA SER A 96 0.00 -6.63 -2.58
C SER A 96 0.75 -7.12 -3.84
N PRO A 97 0.83 -8.44 -4.08
CA PRO A 97 1.60 -8.98 -5.18
C PRO A 97 1.14 -8.47 -6.55
N CYS A 98 2.11 -8.05 -7.36
CA CYS A 98 1.82 -7.50 -8.69
C CYS A 98 1.04 -8.50 -9.54
N GLY A 99 -0.05 -8.04 -10.16
CA GLY A 99 -0.89 -8.83 -11.05
C GLY A 99 -1.90 -9.74 -10.35
N PHE A 100 -1.93 -9.81 -9.02
CA PHE A 100 -2.90 -10.63 -8.28
C PHE A 100 -4.14 -9.79 -7.92
N THR A 101 -5.32 -10.36 -8.15
CA THR A 101 -6.58 -9.82 -7.62
C THR A 101 -6.65 -10.05 -6.12
N LEU A 102 -7.51 -9.29 -5.41
CA LEU A 102 -7.68 -9.46 -3.95
C LEU A 102 -7.92 -10.92 -3.54
N ASP A 103 -8.87 -11.61 -4.19
CA ASP A 103 -9.18 -13.03 -3.89
C ASP A 103 -7.98 -13.95 -4.03
N ARG A 104 -7.11 -13.68 -5.02
CA ARG A 104 -5.90 -14.46 -5.20
C ARG A 104 -4.90 -14.19 -4.07
N VAL A 105 -4.73 -12.94 -3.65
CA VAL A 105 -3.85 -12.62 -2.51
C VAL A 105 -4.32 -13.33 -1.24
N VAL A 106 -5.63 -13.34 -0.99
CA VAL A 106 -6.24 -14.06 0.14
C VAL A 106 -5.92 -15.56 0.05
N ALA A 107 -6.18 -16.20 -1.09
CA ALA A 107 -5.92 -17.63 -1.29
C ALA A 107 -4.44 -17.99 -1.09
N GLU A 108 -3.52 -17.19 -1.65
CA GLU A 108 -2.07 -17.42 -1.56
C GLU A 108 -1.57 -17.19 -0.13
N SER A 109 -2.14 -16.21 0.60
CA SER A 109 -1.80 -15.97 2.02
C SER A 109 -2.22 -17.12 2.95
N ALA A 110 -3.24 -17.89 2.56
CA ALA A 110 -3.72 -19.05 3.30
C ALA A 110 -2.95 -20.34 2.95
N ALA A 111 -2.11 -20.33 1.91
CA ALA A 111 -1.34 -21.50 1.51
C ALA A 111 -0.39 -21.93 2.65
N PRO A 112 -0.27 -23.23 2.97
CA PRO A 112 0.55 -23.71 4.09
C PRO A 112 2.02 -23.24 4.04
N ALA A 113 2.58 -23.09 2.83
CA ALA A 113 3.95 -22.62 2.61
C ALA A 113 4.20 -21.18 3.11
N LEU A 114 3.15 -20.36 3.17
CA LEU A 114 3.23 -18.95 3.55
C LEU A 114 2.54 -18.69 4.90
N ARG A 115 1.39 -19.32 5.17
CA ARG A 115 0.56 -19.01 6.33
C ARG A 115 1.31 -19.08 7.66
N GLY A 116 2.12 -20.13 7.86
CA GLY A 116 2.92 -20.27 9.08
C GLY A 116 3.95 -19.15 9.29
N ARG A 117 4.51 -18.60 8.20
CA ARG A 117 5.43 -17.46 8.26
C ARG A 117 4.70 -16.16 8.57
N LEU A 118 3.46 -16.01 8.10
CA LEU A 118 2.65 -14.82 8.39
C LEU A 118 2.14 -14.82 9.83
N ASP A 119 1.68 -15.98 10.33
CA ASP A 119 1.14 -16.14 11.68
C ASP A 119 2.17 -15.85 12.80
N SER A 120 3.46 -16.03 12.50
CA SER A 120 4.54 -15.72 13.42
C SER A 120 4.82 -14.22 13.57
N LEU A 121 4.26 -13.36 12.71
CA LEU A 121 4.47 -11.91 12.74
C LEU A 121 3.55 -11.25 13.79
N ARG A 122 4.04 -10.19 14.43
CA ARG A 122 3.21 -9.35 15.33
C ARG A 122 1.98 -8.79 14.63
N ALA A 123 2.13 -8.39 13.37
CA ALA A 123 1.03 -7.89 12.54
C ALA A 123 -0.13 -8.90 12.47
N ALA A 124 0.13 -10.20 12.27
CA ALA A 124 -0.94 -11.21 12.26
C ALA A 124 -1.62 -11.34 13.62
N ARG A 125 -0.85 -11.46 14.71
CA ARG A 125 -1.40 -11.58 16.08
C ARG A 125 -2.25 -10.38 16.52
N SER A 126 -1.91 -9.19 16.00
CA SER A 126 -2.63 -7.95 16.30
C SER A 126 -3.77 -7.64 15.33
N GLY A 127 -4.05 -8.52 14.36
CA GLY A 127 -5.08 -8.30 13.33
C GLY A 127 -4.73 -7.16 12.38
N ARG A 128 -3.45 -6.96 12.10
CA ARG A 128 -2.87 -5.92 11.24
C ARG A 128 -2.16 -6.51 10.01
N LEU A 129 -2.58 -7.70 9.59
CA LEU A 129 -2.18 -8.34 8.33
C LEU A 129 -3.29 -8.11 7.29
N PHE A 130 -2.93 -7.62 6.11
CA PHE A 130 -3.89 -7.24 5.07
C PHE A 130 -3.51 -7.81 3.71
N ALA A 131 -4.52 -8.20 2.94
CA ALA A 131 -4.42 -8.43 1.51
C ALA A 131 -4.92 -7.19 0.76
N VAL A 132 -4.19 -6.80 -0.28
CA VAL A 132 -4.55 -5.69 -1.18
C VAL A 132 -4.43 -6.16 -2.62
N ASP A 133 -5.37 -5.76 -3.47
CA ASP A 133 -5.37 -6.02 -4.91
C ASP A 133 -4.16 -5.35 -5.60
N GLY A 134 -3.07 -6.10 -5.74
CA GLY A 134 -1.85 -5.65 -6.41
C GLY A 134 -1.97 -5.60 -7.94
N HIS A 135 -3.03 -6.18 -8.54
CA HIS A 135 -3.31 -6.02 -9.96
C HIS A 135 -3.65 -4.56 -10.31
N HIS A 136 -4.45 -3.90 -9.46
CA HIS A 136 -4.93 -2.53 -9.68
C HIS A 136 -4.16 -1.48 -8.89
N LEU A 137 -3.77 -1.79 -7.66
CA LEU A 137 -3.19 -0.85 -6.72
C LEU A 137 -1.68 -1.08 -6.54
N LEU A 138 -1.00 -0.04 -6.06
CA LEU A 138 0.41 0.00 -5.64
C LEU A 138 1.46 -0.27 -6.74
N ASN A 139 1.12 -0.97 -7.83
CA ASN A 139 2.04 -1.40 -8.88
C ASN A 139 1.96 -0.58 -10.19
N ARG A 140 1.13 0.47 -10.25
CA ARG A 140 0.95 1.29 -11.47
C ARG A 140 1.07 2.80 -11.19
N PRO A 141 1.96 3.54 -11.88
CA PRO A 141 2.14 4.98 -11.68
C PRO A 141 1.08 5.80 -12.44
N GLY A 142 -0.19 5.67 -12.03
CA GLY A 142 -1.33 6.31 -12.69
C GLY A 142 -2.31 6.98 -11.72
N PRO A 143 -3.47 7.49 -12.21
CA PRO A 143 -4.45 8.17 -11.38
C PRO A 143 -4.95 7.38 -10.15
N ARG A 144 -4.91 6.04 -10.23
CA ARG A 144 -5.30 5.13 -9.14
C ARG A 144 -4.30 5.06 -7.98
N LEU A 145 -3.14 5.71 -8.09
CA LEU A 145 -2.22 5.89 -6.95
C LEU A 145 -2.93 6.53 -5.75
N LEU A 146 -3.93 7.39 -6.00
CA LEU A 146 -4.72 8.02 -4.95
C LEU A 146 -5.67 7.03 -4.28
N ASP A 147 -6.18 6.04 -5.03
CA ASP A 147 -6.97 4.95 -4.46
C ASP A 147 -6.05 4.08 -3.57
N SER A 148 -4.80 3.85 -3.99
CA SER A 148 -3.80 3.17 -3.15
C SER A 148 -3.49 3.94 -1.86
N LEU A 149 -3.33 5.27 -1.94
CA LEU A 149 -3.11 6.13 -0.77
C LEU A 149 -4.30 6.07 0.21
N GLU A 150 -5.53 6.11 -0.31
CA GLU A 150 -6.75 6.01 0.48
C GLU A 150 -6.85 4.66 1.22
N VAL A 151 -6.59 3.56 0.51
CA VAL A 151 -6.52 2.20 1.11
C VAL A 151 -5.48 2.14 2.22
N LEU A 152 -4.26 2.62 1.98
CA LEU A 152 -3.21 2.65 2.98
C LEU A 152 -3.62 3.49 4.21
N ALA A 153 -4.19 4.69 4.00
CA ALA A 153 -4.59 5.55 5.11
C ALA A 153 -5.66 4.90 5.99
N GLU A 154 -6.63 4.19 5.41
CA GLU A 154 -7.67 3.50 6.17
C GLU A 154 -7.14 2.26 6.91
N ILE A 155 -6.26 1.47 6.26
CA ILE A 155 -5.58 0.34 6.90
C ILE A 155 -4.77 0.80 8.12
N LEU A 156 -3.99 1.88 7.98
CA LEU A 156 -3.11 2.35 9.04
C LEU A 156 -3.86 3.01 10.20
N HIS A 157 -5.02 3.62 9.92
CA HIS A 157 -5.84 4.34 10.89
C HIS A 157 -7.29 3.79 10.96
N PRO A 158 -7.50 2.60 11.54
CA PRO A 158 -8.82 1.96 11.61
C PRO A 158 -9.88 2.87 12.23
N GLY A 159 -11.04 2.97 11.59
CA GLY A 159 -12.18 3.77 12.05
C GLY A 159 -12.03 5.29 11.88
N ARG A 160 -10.96 5.78 11.24
CA ARG A 160 -10.75 7.22 10.95
C ARG A 160 -11.12 7.60 9.52
N PHE A 161 -11.19 6.61 8.64
CA PHE A 161 -11.49 6.74 7.23
C PHE A 161 -12.53 5.69 6.83
N SER A 162 -13.22 5.98 5.73
CA SER A 162 -14.12 5.06 5.04
C SER A 162 -14.05 5.47 3.57
N PHE A 163 -13.27 4.73 2.80
CA PHE A 163 -13.06 4.93 1.38
C PHE A 163 -13.59 3.74 0.60
N ALA A 164 -14.35 4.02 -0.47
CA ALA A 164 -14.84 2.98 -1.38
C ALA A 164 -13.71 2.14 -2.00
N ALA A 165 -12.50 2.70 -2.10
CA ALA A 165 -11.32 1.95 -2.56
C ALA A 165 -10.95 0.81 -1.60
N THR A 166 -11.03 1.04 -0.29
CA THR A 166 -10.72 0.03 0.75
C THR A 166 -11.69 -1.13 0.68
N GLU A 167 -12.99 -0.84 0.67
CA GLU A 167 -14.05 -1.85 0.54
C GLU A 167 -13.88 -2.74 -0.70
N ARG A 168 -13.36 -2.17 -1.78
CA ARG A 168 -13.19 -2.87 -3.06
C ARG A 168 -11.89 -3.65 -3.17
N PHE A 169 -10.79 -3.13 -2.63
CA PHE A 169 -9.44 -3.59 -2.98
C PHE A 169 -8.63 -4.10 -1.80
N ALA A 170 -9.17 -4.08 -0.58
CA ALA A 170 -8.43 -4.55 0.58
C ALA A 170 -9.32 -5.37 1.52
N CYS A 171 -8.71 -6.35 2.19
CA CYS A 171 -9.32 -7.03 3.32
C CYS A 171 -8.27 -7.38 4.37
N ARG A 172 -8.72 -7.49 5.62
CA ARG A 172 -7.91 -8.03 6.72
C ARG A 172 -7.87 -9.56 6.63
N LEU A 173 -6.70 -10.15 6.90
CA LEU A 173 -6.41 -11.59 6.87
C LEU A 173 -6.36 -12.25 8.27
#